data_AF-A0A1F6TTW1-F1
#
_entry.id   AF-A0A1F6TTW1-F1
#
_cell.length_a   1.000
_cell.length_b   1.000
_cell.length_c   1.000
_cell.angle_alpha   90.00
_cell.angle_beta   90.00
_cell.angle_gamma   90.00
#
_symmetry.space_group_name_H-M   'P 1'
#
loop_
_entity.id
_entity.type
_entity.pdbx_description
1 polymer ?
#
loop_
_entity_poly.entity_id
_entity_poly.type
_entity_poly.pdbx_seq_one_letter_code
_entity_poly.pdbx_strand_id
1 'polypeptide(L)'
;MHTLSLYQFFRHQVQHGFRAQGLAEPETVDYVSEILARFAHTRLLYALRDAEGRPLEYIIDMLEHLRLAQHPEEGGRRERAREWRITRHVGEYTLFMSGLFRERLTARGELGYYIAHGSGAYGRCADYELNPVRQRLFRRLYRNFARFADTLDDMRRTQFPLAPLMNLRPEAATARLPLPSGEGMRVREETAQSTDTIRGSGSPWGGLSPTAENMLAALWRV
;
A
#
# COMPACT_ATOMS: atom_id res chain seq x y z
N MET A 1 -15.50 25.03 7.75
CA MET A 1 -14.21 24.32 7.57
C MET A 1 -14.28 23.54 6.27
N HIS A 2 -13.42 23.84 5.29
CA HIS A 2 -13.36 23.07 4.05
C HIS A 2 -12.60 21.78 4.31
N THR A 3 -13.30 20.66 4.48
CA THR A 3 -12.69 19.34 4.44
C THR A 3 -12.22 19.10 3.01
N LEU A 4 -10.91 19.19 2.78
CA LEU A 4 -10.32 18.83 1.50
C LEU A 4 -10.66 17.37 1.19
N SER A 5 -11.01 17.07 -0.07
CA SER A 5 -11.11 15.69 -0.48
C SER A 5 -9.74 15.03 -0.40
N LEU A 6 -9.69 13.72 -0.20
CA LEU A 6 -8.43 12.99 -0.11
C LEU A 6 -7.56 13.17 -1.37
N TYR A 7 -8.19 13.27 -2.52
CA TYR A 7 -7.54 13.66 -3.77
C TYR A 7 -6.89 15.03 -3.69
N GLN A 8 -7.61 16.07 -3.24
CA GLN A 8 -7.07 17.43 -3.14
C GLN A 8 -5.89 17.51 -2.17
N PHE A 9 -5.98 16.75 -1.07
CA PHE A 9 -4.90 16.61 -0.11
C PHE A 9 -3.65 15.99 -0.77
N PHE A 10 -3.77 14.81 -1.38
CA PHE A 10 -2.63 14.17 -2.04
C PHE A 10 -2.10 15.01 -3.20
N ARG A 11 -2.97 15.67 -3.96
CA ARG A 11 -2.57 16.56 -5.05
C ARG A 11 -1.69 17.70 -4.59
N HIS A 12 -2.02 18.33 -3.46
CA HIS A 12 -1.17 19.35 -2.87
C HIS A 12 0.21 18.78 -2.53
N GLN A 13 0.26 17.64 -1.83
CA GLN A 13 1.52 17.03 -1.41
C GLN A 13 2.38 16.56 -2.58
N VAL A 14 1.80 15.85 -3.55
CA VAL A 14 2.46 15.36 -4.76
C VAL A 14 2.96 16.54 -5.60
N GLN A 15 2.16 17.59 -5.74
CA GLN A 15 2.57 18.79 -6.46
C GLN A 15 3.82 19.42 -5.85
N HIS A 16 3.90 19.51 -4.52
CA HIS A 16 5.06 20.06 -3.82
C HIS A 16 6.28 19.14 -3.93
N GLY A 17 6.14 17.85 -3.62
CA GLY A 17 7.25 16.89 -3.66
C GLY A 17 7.83 16.72 -5.06
N PHE A 18 6.98 16.59 -6.08
CA PHE A 18 7.44 16.38 -7.45
C PHE A 18 8.09 17.64 -8.03
N ARG A 19 7.69 18.86 -7.60
CA ARG A 19 8.29 20.11 -8.07
C ARG A 19 9.77 20.18 -7.71
N ALA A 20 10.11 19.77 -6.49
CA ALA A 20 11.50 19.74 -6.03
C ALA A 20 12.39 18.80 -6.85
N GLN A 21 11.79 17.79 -7.48
CA GLN A 21 12.49 16.75 -8.26
C GLN A 21 12.37 16.92 -9.78
N GLY A 22 11.68 17.97 -10.26
CA GLY A 22 11.43 18.18 -11.69
C GLY A 22 10.51 17.13 -12.32
N LEU A 23 9.56 16.58 -11.55
CA LEU A 23 8.62 15.51 -11.94
C LEU A 23 7.16 15.98 -11.99
N ALA A 24 6.93 17.29 -11.90
CA ALA A 24 5.64 17.90 -11.53
C ALA A 24 4.73 18.25 -12.70
N GLU A 25 4.81 17.54 -13.81
CA GLU A 25 3.90 17.78 -14.92
C GLU A 25 2.44 17.51 -14.50
N PRO A 26 1.49 18.36 -14.93
CA PRO A 26 0.12 18.35 -14.41
C PRO A 26 -0.54 16.98 -14.44
N GLU A 27 -0.43 16.26 -15.58
CA GLU A 27 -1.05 14.95 -15.75
C GLU A 27 -0.42 13.88 -14.86
N THR A 28 0.85 14.05 -14.51
CA THR A 28 1.57 13.12 -13.64
C THR A 28 1.19 13.35 -12.18
N VAL A 29 1.09 14.62 -11.78
CA VAL A 29 0.60 15.01 -10.44
C VAL A 29 -0.82 14.51 -10.24
N ASP A 30 -1.72 14.79 -11.18
CA ASP A 30 -3.12 14.39 -11.10
C ASP A 30 -3.24 12.85 -11.01
N TYR A 31 -2.54 12.13 -11.89
CA TYR A 31 -2.58 10.66 -11.92
C TYR A 31 -2.06 10.01 -10.64
N VAL A 32 -0.90 10.44 -10.13
CA VAL A 32 -0.36 9.87 -8.88
C VAL A 32 -1.27 10.20 -7.70
N SER A 33 -1.84 11.40 -7.67
CA SER A 33 -2.79 11.80 -6.61
C SER A 33 -4.05 10.94 -6.62
N GLU A 34 -4.56 10.57 -7.80
CA GLU A 34 -5.66 9.62 -7.93
C GLU A 34 -5.28 8.22 -7.44
N ILE A 35 -4.05 7.74 -7.73
CA ILE A 35 -3.57 6.45 -7.20
C ILE A 35 -3.57 6.47 -5.68
N LEU A 36 -2.94 7.48 -5.07
CA LEU A 36 -2.84 7.58 -3.61
C LEU A 36 -4.23 7.67 -2.96
N ALA A 37 -5.12 8.51 -3.50
CA ALA A 37 -6.49 8.66 -2.98
C ALA A 37 -7.31 7.36 -3.13
N ARG A 38 -7.15 6.65 -4.25
CA ARG A 38 -7.85 5.39 -4.50
C ARG A 38 -7.35 4.29 -3.57
N PHE A 39 -6.04 4.12 -3.45
CA PHE A 39 -5.45 3.04 -2.63
C PHE A 39 -5.46 3.31 -1.14
N ALA A 40 -5.73 4.55 -0.71
CA ALA A 40 -6.06 4.84 0.67
C ALA A 40 -7.34 4.10 1.14
N HIS A 41 -8.20 3.68 0.21
CA HIS A 41 -9.30 2.76 0.51
C HIS A 41 -8.82 1.33 0.25
N THR A 42 -8.51 0.56 1.31
CA THR A 42 -7.92 -0.79 1.24
C THR A 42 -8.66 -1.74 0.28
N ARG A 43 -9.99 -1.60 0.13
CA ARG A 43 -10.78 -2.37 -0.84
C ARG A 43 -10.34 -2.20 -2.30
N LEU A 44 -9.84 -1.01 -2.66
CA LEU A 44 -9.41 -0.68 -4.02
C LEU A 44 -7.94 -1.04 -4.27
N LEU A 45 -7.16 -1.27 -3.21
CA LEU A 45 -5.81 -1.84 -3.30
C LEU A 45 -5.88 -3.29 -3.82
N TYR A 46 -6.85 -4.05 -3.31
CA TYR A 46 -7.11 -5.44 -3.69
C TYR A 46 -8.31 -5.57 -4.65
N ALA A 47 -8.34 -4.69 -5.65
CA ALA A 47 -9.41 -4.64 -6.63
C ALA A 47 -9.37 -5.83 -7.61
N LEU A 48 -8.20 -6.42 -7.85
CA LEU A 48 -8.07 -7.62 -8.67
C LEU A 48 -8.56 -8.85 -7.90
N ARG A 49 -9.30 -9.71 -8.59
CA ARG A 49 -9.87 -10.95 -8.05
C ARG A 49 -9.42 -12.13 -8.89
N ASP A 50 -9.18 -13.26 -8.24
CA ASP A 50 -8.97 -14.54 -8.91
C ASP A 50 -10.26 -15.14 -9.49
N ALA A 51 -10.13 -16.30 -10.14
CA ALA A 51 -11.27 -17.01 -10.71
C ALA A 51 -12.31 -17.42 -9.63
N GLU A 52 -11.85 -17.58 -8.39
CA GLU A 52 -12.65 -17.93 -7.22
C GLU A 52 -13.17 -16.69 -6.44
N GLY A 53 -12.88 -15.47 -6.91
CA GLY A 53 -13.34 -14.22 -6.31
C GLY A 53 -12.51 -13.72 -5.11
N ARG A 54 -11.35 -14.32 -4.82
CA ARG A 54 -10.44 -13.91 -3.75
C ARG A 54 -9.62 -12.67 -4.17
N PRO A 55 -9.36 -11.72 -3.26
CA PRO A 55 -8.51 -10.56 -3.55
C PRO A 55 -7.08 -11.01 -3.87
N LEU A 56 -6.47 -10.42 -4.91
CA LEU A 56 -5.04 -10.58 -5.16
C LEU A 56 -4.29 -9.58 -4.28
N GLU A 57 -3.70 -10.08 -3.19
CA GLU A 57 -3.01 -9.25 -2.19
C GLU A 57 -1.52 -9.10 -2.46
N TYR A 58 -0.91 -10.11 -3.12
CA TYR A 58 0.51 -10.14 -3.43
C TYR A 58 0.78 -9.83 -4.90
N ILE A 59 1.91 -9.16 -5.17
CA ILE A 59 2.35 -8.86 -6.54
C ILE A 59 2.48 -10.12 -7.39
N ILE A 60 2.92 -11.25 -6.79
CA ILE A 60 3.10 -12.52 -7.49
C ILE A 60 1.77 -13.02 -8.06
N ASP A 61 0.69 -12.94 -7.27
CA ASP A 61 -0.64 -13.35 -7.73
C ASP A 61 -1.14 -12.45 -8.87
N MET A 62 -0.89 -11.14 -8.78
CA MET A 62 -1.23 -10.19 -9.84
C MET A 62 -0.45 -10.47 -11.13
N LEU A 63 0.82 -10.86 -11.02
CA LEU A 63 1.66 -11.19 -12.16
C LEU A 63 1.25 -12.53 -12.80
N GLU A 64 0.87 -13.53 -12.01
CA GLU A 64 0.31 -14.77 -12.54
C GLU A 64 -1.02 -14.49 -13.26
N HIS A 65 -1.87 -13.65 -12.68
CA HIS A 65 -3.10 -13.19 -13.34
C HIS A 65 -2.85 -12.46 -14.65
N LEU A 66 -1.78 -11.65 -14.72
CA LEU A 66 -1.35 -10.98 -15.93
C LEU A 66 -0.88 -11.99 -16.98
N ARG A 67 -0.05 -12.97 -16.57
CA ARG A 67 0.42 -14.04 -17.46
C ARG A 67 -0.74 -14.81 -18.08
N LEU A 68 -1.75 -15.16 -17.28
CA LEU A 68 -2.98 -15.79 -17.76
C LEU A 68 -3.78 -14.89 -18.73
N ALA A 69 -3.76 -13.57 -18.51
CA ALA A 69 -4.41 -12.61 -19.41
C ALA A 69 -3.70 -12.46 -20.77
N GLN A 70 -2.38 -12.68 -20.81
CA GLN A 70 -1.53 -12.54 -21.99
C GLN A 70 -1.59 -13.73 -22.94
N HIS A 71 -2.05 -14.88 -22.46
CA HIS A 71 -2.27 -16.08 -23.26
C HIS A 71 -3.77 -16.43 -23.34
N PRO A 72 -4.62 -15.56 -23.90
CA PRO A 72 -6.03 -15.88 -24.03
C PRO A 72 -6.23 -16.96 -25.11
N GLU A 73 -7.05 -17.95 -24.81
CA GLU A 73 -7.49 -18.99 -25.77
C GLU A 73 -8.15 -18.36 -27.02
N GLU A 74 -8.81 -17.21 -26.89
CA GLU A 74 -9.70 -16.63 -27.92
C GLU A 74 -9.24 -15.27 -28.51
N GLY A 75 -8.15 -14.66 -28.02
CA GLY A 75 -7.49 -13.51 -28.67
C GLY A 75 -8.30 -12.20 -28.90
N GLY A 76 -9.41 -11.99 -28.19
CA GLY A 76 -10.37 -10.92 -28.48
C GLY A 76 -10.09 -9.53 -27.86
N ARG A 77 -11.03 -8.60 -28.06
CA ARG A 77 -10.98 -7.22 -27.52
C ARG A 77 -11.17 -7.18 -25.99
N ARG A 78 -11.94 -8.11 -25.43
CA ARG A 78 -12.24 -8.14 -23.99
C ARG A 78 -11.02 -8.57 -23.19
N GLU A 79 -10.28 -9.52 -23.74
CA GLU A 79 -9.05 -10.11 -23.23
C GLU A 79 -7.95 -9.04 -23.19
N ARG A 80 -7.77 -8.30 -24.29
CA ARG A 80 -6.85 -7.15 -24.35
C ARG A 80 -7.22 -6.06 -23.34
N ALA A 81 -8.51 -5.75 -23.19
CA ALA A 81 -8.95 -4.80 -22.18
C ALA A 81 -8.71 -5.31 -20.74
N ARG A 82 -8.81 -6.63 -20.51
CA ARG A 82 -8.50 -7.26 -19.22
C ARG A 82 -7.00 -7.20 -18.93
N GLU A 83 -6.16 -7.61 -19.88
CA GLU A 83 -4.70 -7.53 -19.79
C GLU A 83 -4.24 -6.10 -19.48
N TRP A 84 -4.78 -5.11 -20.21
CA TRP A 84 -4.43 -3.71 -19.99
C TRP A 84 -4.81 -3.22 -18.59
N ARG A 85 -6.00 -3.60 -18.08
CA ARG A 85 -6.43 -3.24 -16.72
C ARG A 85 -5.52 -3.86 -15.66
N ILE A 86 -5.16 -5.13 -15.80
CA ILE A 86 -4.26 -5.82 -14.87
C ILE A 86 -2.87 -5.18 -14.92
N THR A 87 -2.33 -4.95 -16.11
CA THR A 87 -1.03 -4.31 -16.31
C THR A 87 -0.99 -2.94 -15.64
N ARG A 88 -2.00 -2.10 -15.88
CA ARG A 88 -2.10 -0.79 -15.24
C ARG A 88 -2.12 -0.91 -13.71
N HIS A 89 -2.93 -1.82 -13.17
CA HIS A 89 -3.02 -2.02 -11.72
C HIS A 89 -1.70 -2.49 -11.12
N VAL A 90 -0.95 -3.39 -11.80
CA VAL A 90 0.40 -3.79 -11.37
C VAL A 90 1.33 -2.58 -11.29
N GLY A 91 1.34 -1.71 -12.31
CA GLY A 91 2.15 -0.48 -12.29
C GLY A 91 1.78 0.46 -11.15
N GLU A 92 0.48 0.67 -10.91
CA GLU A 92 -0.01 1.53 -9.84
C GLU A 92 0.27 0.96 -8.44
N TYR A 93 0.01 -0.34 -8.24
CA TYR A 93 0.22 -1.05 -6.98
C TYR A 93 1.70 -1.05 -6.61
N THR A 94 2.57 -1.37 -7.55
CA THR A 94 4.02 -1.36 -7.31
C THR A 94 4.55 0.03 -7.01
N LEU A 95 4.06 1.08 -7.69
CA LEU A 95 4.45 2.46 -7.40
C LEU A 95 4.04 2.88 -5.98
N PHE A 96 2.81 2.53 -5.59
CA PHE A 96 2.30 2.78 -4.25
C PHE A 96 3.11 2.05 -3.18
N MET A 97 3.38 0.76 -3.35
CA MET A 97 4.13 -0.05 -2.38
C MET A 97 5.60 0.37 -2.28
N SER A 98 6.27 0.63 -3.41
CA SER A 98 7.66 1.09 -3.44
C SER A 98 7.85 2.53 -2.95
N GLY A 99 6.80 3.37 -3.02
CA GLY A 99 6.79 4.70 -2.45
C GLY A 99 6.45 4.73 -0.96
N LEU A 100 5.26 4.25 -0.59
CA LEU A 100 4.73 4.45 0.76
C LEU A 100 5.08 3.32 1.76
N PHE A 101 5.48 2.15 1.28
CA PHE A 101 5.82 0.99 2.12
C PHE A 101 7.22 0.48 1.81
N ARG A 102 8.11 1.40 1.44
CA ARG A 102 9.48 1.09 1.03
C ARG A 102 10.24 0.30 2.09
N GLU A 103 10.16 0.68 3.35
CA GLU A 103 10.89 0.01 4.44
C GLU A 103 10.55 -1.47 4.52
N ARG A 104 9.26 -1.82 4.36
CA ARG A 104 8.79 -3.21 4.35
C ARG A 104 9.41 -3.99 3.20
N LEU A 105 9.41 -3.43 1.98
CA LEU A 105 9.98 -4.08 0.80
C LEU A 105 11.51 -4.21 0.90
N THR A 106 12.18 -3.19 1.43
CA THR A 106 13.64 -3.21 1.64
C THR A 106 14.01 -4.28 2.67
N ALA A 107 13.29 -4.38 3.78
CA ALA A 107 13.54 -5.39 4.81
C ALA A 107 13.38 -6.84 4.29
N ARG A 108 12.56 -7.04 3.27
CA ARG A 108 12.34 -8.35 2.62
C ARG A 108 13.22 -8.59 1.38
N GLY A 109 14.01 -7.60 0.94
CA GLY A 109 14.78 -7.69 -0.30
C GLY A 109 13.94 -7.62 -1.59
N GLU A 110 12.69 -7.16 -1.51
CA GLU A 110 11.71 -7.18 -2.61
C GLU A 110 11.64 -5.85 -3.38
N LEU A 111 12.27 -4.78 -2.89
CA LEU A 111 12.14 -3.44 -3.48
C LEU A 111 12.52 -3.41 -4.98
N GLY A 112 13.64 -4.04 -5.35
CA GLY A 112 14.08 -4.10 -6.74
C GLY A 112 13.09 -4.84 -7.64
N TYR A 113 12.46 -5.90 -7.12
CA TYR A 113 11.43 -6.67 -7.82
C TYR A 113 10.20 -5.80 -8.14
N TYR A 114 9.72 -5.06 -7.14
CA TYR A 114 8.59 -4.13 -7.32
C TYR A 114 8.91 -3.02 -8.32
N ILE A 115 10.10 -2.42 -8.26
CA ILE A 115 10.53 -1.38 -9.19
C ILE A 115 10.58 -1.91 -10.63
N ALA A 116 11.18 -3.08 -10.84
CA ALA A 116 11.30 -3.69 -12.16
C ALA A 116 9.93 -4.01 -12.78
N HIS A 117 9.05 -4.67 -12.01
CA HIS A 117 7.72 -5.03 -12.49
C HIS A 117 6.81 -3.82 -12.70
N GLY A 118 6.92 -2.82 -11.84
CA GLY A 118 6.16 -1.57 -11.98
C GLY A 118 6.56 -0.74 -13.20
N SER A 119 7.87 -0.57 -13.40
CA SER A 119 8.41 0.10 -14.59
C SER A 119 7.96 -0.65 -15.85
N GLY A 120 8.20 -1.97 -15.93
CA GLY A 120 7.80 -2.77 -17.09
C GLY A 120 6.29 -2.74 -17.37
N ALA A 121 5.45 -2.69 -16.33
CA ALA A 121 4.01 -2.54 -16.48
C ALA A 121 3.62 -1.20 -17.14
N TYR A 122 4.20 -0.08 -16.70
CA TYR A 122 3.96 1.21 -17.36
C TYR A 122 4.53 1.27 -18.78
N GLY A 123 5.63 0.58 -19.06
CA GLY A 123 6.15 0.40 -20.41
C GLY A 123 5.10 -0.24 -21.32
N ARG A 124 4.55 -1.39 -20.92
CA ARG A 124 3.45 -2.05 -21.65
C ARG A 124 2.21 -1.17 -21.77
N CYS A 125 1.80 -0.47 -20.71
CA CYS A 125 0.69 0.48 -20.80
C CYS A 125 0.94 1.56 -21.86
N ALA A 126 2.16 2.06 -21.98
CA ALA A 126 2.51 3.05 -23.00
C ALA A 126 2.45 2.49 -24.42
N ASP A 127 2.86 1.24 -24.62
CA ASP A 127 2.87 0.59 -25.95
C ASP A 127 1.46 0.40 -26.51
N TYR A 128 0.48 0.12 -25.65
CA TYR A 128 -0.92 -0.09 -26.05
C TYR A 128 -1.82 1.15 -25.95
N GLU A 129 -1.32 2.27 -25.41
CA GLU A 129 -2.14 3.47 -25.21
C GLU A 129 -2.26 4.30 -26.50
N LEU A 130 -3.50 4.46 -26.97
CA LEU A 130 -3.81 5.22 -28.18
C LEU A 130 -3.90 6.72 -27.93
N ASN A 131 -4.23 7.15 -26.71
CA ASN A 131 -4.28 8.56 -26.37
C ASN A 131 -2.84 9.11 -26.19
N PRO A 132 -2.39 10.09 -26.98
CA PRO A 132 -1.01 10.55 -26.95
C PRO A 132 -0.61 11.23 -25.63
N VAL A 133 -1.56 11.85 -24.93
CA VAL A 133 -1.32 12.47 -23.62
C VAL A 133 -1.05 11.39 -22.57
N ARG A 134 -1.93 10.37 -22.51
CA ARG A 134 -1.78 9.24 -21.57
C ARG A 134 -0.57 8.38 -21.90
N GLN A 135 -0.26 8.19 -23.18
CA GLN A 135 0.94 7.48 -23.60
C GLN A 135 2.21 8.19 -23.10
N ARG A 136 2.30 9.52 -23.23
CA ARG A 136 3.44 10.28 -22.68
C ARG A 136 3.55 10.16 -21.17
N LEU A 137 2.43 10.20 -20.44
CA LEU A 137 2.38 9.96 -19.01
C LEU A 137 2.96 8.58 -18.66
N PHE A 138 2.50 7.51 -19.31
CA PHE A 138 3.01 6.16 -19.06
C PHE A 138 4.48 6.01 -19.43
N ARG A 139 4.95 6.62 -20.53
CA ARG A 139 6.38 6.64 -20.87
C ARG A 139 7.22 7.35 -19.81
N ARG A 140 6.69 8.43 -19.21
CA ARG A 140 7.38 9.15 -18.13
C ARG A 140 7.48 8.28 -16.88
N LEU A 141 6.37 7.64 -16.47
CA LEU A 141 6.33 6.70 -15.34
C LEU A 141 7.26 5.52 -15.55
N TYR A 142 7.27 4.92 -16.75
CA TYR A 142 8.21 3.86 -17.13
C TYR A 142 9.68 4.28 -16.92
N ARG A 143 10.08 5.41 -17.50
CA ARG A 143 11.48 5.88 -17.50
C ARG A 143 11.96 6.38 -16.14
N ASN A 144 11.07 6.96 -15.34
CA ASN A 144 11.43 7.60 -14.06
C ASN A 144 10.83 6.87 -12.86
N PHE A 145 10.45 5.59 -13.00
CA PHE A 145 9.72 4.86 -11.97
C PHE A 145 10.39 4.94 -10.59
N ALA A 146 11.69 4.60 -10.52
CA ALA A 146 12.44 4.65 -9.28
C ALA A 146 12.43 6.05 -8.66
N ARG A 147 12.63 7.11 -9.46
CA ARG A 147 12.60 8.50 -8.98
C ARG A 147 11.24 8.89 -8.42
N PHE A 148 10.13 8.46 -9.05
CA PHE A 148 8.79 8.68 -8.49
C PHE A 148 8.61 7.95 -7.16
N ALA A 149 9.01 6.67 -7.10
CA ALA A 149 8.94 5.89 -5.87
C ALA A 149 9.82 6.49 -4.76
N ASP A 150 11.01 7.00 -5.07
CA ASP A 150 11.92 7.62 -4.11
C ASP A 150 11.31 8.92 -3.57
N THR A 151 10.77 9.76 -4.47
CA THR A 151 10.10 11.01 -4.09
C THR A 151 8.90 10.75 -3.18
N LEU A 152 8.13 9.69 -3.44
CA LEU A 152 6.99 9.30 -2.60
C LEU A 152 7.44 8.82 -1.22
N ASP A 153 8.55 8.09 -1.10
CA ASP A 153 9.11 7.69 0.19
C ASP A 153 9.66 8.89 0.98
N ASP A 154 10.34 9.82 0.31
CA ASP A 154 10.81 11.07 0.94
C ASP A 154 9.64 11.90 1.47
N MET A 155 8.57 12.04 0.66
CA MET A 155 7.33 12.69 1.09
C MET A 155 6.71 11.97 2.30
N ARG A 156 6.65 10.63 2.28
CA ARG A 156 6.17 9.84 3.40
C ARG A 156 6.97 10.15 4.66
N ARG A 157 8.30 10.12 4.60
CA ARG A 157 9.18 10.37 5.77
C ARG A 157 9.03 11.77 6.35
N THR A 158 8.84 12.77 5.49
CA THR A 158 8.79 14.18 5.90
C THR A 158 7.39 14.65 6.32
N GLN A 159 6.33 14.07 5.74
CA GLN A 159 4.95 14.51 5.95
C GLN A 159 4.11 13.51 6.76
N PHE A 160 4.50 12.24 6.80
CA PHE A 160 3.83 11.15 7.51
C PHE A 160 4.86 10.22 8.18
N PRO A 161 5.51 10.66 9.26
CA PRO A 161 6.44 9.79 9.98
C PRO A 161 5.67 8.59 10.55
N LEU A 162 5.59 7.51 9.76
CA LEU A 162 5.26 6.19 10.25
C LEU A 162 6.40 5.86 11.20
N ALA A 163 6.07 5.73 12.49
CA ALA A 163 7.05 5.51 13.53
C ALA A 163 8.03 4.41 13.10
N PRO A 164 9.36 4.61 13.21
CA PRO A 164 10.33 3.59 12.89
C PRO A 164 10.01 2.33 13.70
N LEU A 165 9.86 1.19 13.03
CA LEU A 165 9.50 -0.11 13.63
C LEU A 165 10.59 -0.73 14.52
N MET A 166 11.44 0.08 15.16
CA MET A 166 12.62 -0.38 15.89
C MET A 166 12.42 -0.55 17.41
N ASN A 167 11.23 -0.91 17.90
CA ASN A 167 11.06 -1.15 19.34
C ASN A 167 10.13 -2.31 19.74
N LEU A 168 10.04 -3.37 18.93
CA LEU A 168 9.54 -4.65 19.42
C LEU A 168 10.73 -5.45 19.99
N ARG A 169 10.94 -5.35 21.31
CA ARG A 169 11.89 -6.18 22.05
C ARG A 169 11.58 -7.67 21.85
N PRO A 170 12.59 -8.55 21.73
CA PRO A 170 12.38 -9.99 21.65
C PRO A 170 12.25 -10.57 23.06
N GLU A 171 11.13 -10.34 23.75
CA GLU A 171 10.93 -10.89 25.11
C GLU A 171 10.01 -12.14 25.15
N ALA A 172 9.61 -12.66 23.98
CA ALA A 172 8.70 -13.80 23.89
C ALA A 172 9.36 -15.15 23.53
N ALA A 173 10.69 -15.28 23.66
CA ALA A 173 11.41 -16.50 23.27
C ALA A 173 11.85 -17.42 24.43
N THR A 174 11.49 -17.14 25.69
CA THR A 174 11.99 -17.91 26.85
C THR A 174 10.92 -18.44 27.81
N ALA A 175 9.66 -18.52 27.41
CA ALA A 175 8.66 -19.25 28.20
C ALA A 175 8.75 -20.76 27.91
N ARG A 176 9.52 -21.46 28.75
CA ARG A 176 9.50 -22.93 28.89
C ARG A 176 8.04 -23.41 29.03
N LEU A 177 7.63 -24.39 28.23
CA LEU A 177 6.40 -25.14 28.50
C LEU A 177 6.50 -25.83 29.87
N PRO A 178 5.51 -25.70 30.77
CA PRO A 178 5.35 -26.62 31.88
C PRO A 178 4.51 -27.81 31.42
N LEU A 179 5.01 -29.03 31.68
CA LEU A 179 4.23 -30.26 31.55
C LEU A 179 3.10 -30.29 32.61
N PRO A 180 1.94 -30.89 32.32
CA PRO A 180 0.84 -30.94 33.28
C PRO A 180 1.08 -32.06 34.30
N SER A 181 1.27 -31.70 35.56
CA SER A 181 1.06 -32.60 36.70
C SER A 181 -0.23 -32.20 37.41
N GLY A 182 -1.11 -33.19 37.56
CA GLY A 182 -2.48 -33.03 38.01
C GLY A 182 -2.65 -32.76 39.50
N GLU A 183 -3.94 -32.63 39.84
CA GLU A 183 -4.55 -32.61 41.17
C GLU A 183 -4.41 -31.32 41.99
N GLY A 184 -5.56 -30.75 42.38
CA GLY A 184 -5.60 -29.59 43.27
C GLY A 184 -6.95 -28.87 43.31
N MET A 185 -7.86 -29.40 44.10
CA MET A 185 -9.23 -28.97 44.37
C MET A 185 -9.43 -27.50 44.77
N ARG A 186 -10.57 -26.94 44.30
CA ARG A 186 -11.42 -25.81 44.78
C ARG A 186 -10.99 -25.05 46.06
N VAL A 187 -11.26 -23.74 46.11
CA VAL A 187 -12.24 -23.08 47.02
C VAL A 187 -12.41 -21.56 46.73
N ARG A 188 -13.69 -21.16 46.56
CA ARG A 188 -14.48 -19.95 46.94
C ARG A 188 -13.89 -18.52 46.89
N GLU A 189 -14.58 -17.61 46.18
CA GLU A 189 -15.52 -16.54 46.64
C GLU A 189 -14.83 -15.41 47.42
N GLU A 190 -14.83 -14.18 46.88
CA GLU A 190 -15.57 -13.08 47.51
C GLU A 190 -15.64 -11.81 46.64
N THR A 191 -16.74 -11.12 46.88
CA THR A 191 -17.25 -9.89 46.29
C THR A 191 -16.52 -8.62 46.73
N ALA A 192 -16.58 -7.59 45.88
CA ALA A 192 -17.10 -6.24 46.19
C ALA A 192 -16.27 -5.11 45.56
N GLN A 193 -17.04 -4.11 45.10
CA GLN A 193 -16.61 -2.88 44.45
C GLN A 193 -15.63 -2.08 45.30
N SER A 194 -14.67 -1.41 44.65
CA SER A 194 -14.44 0.01 44.94
C SER A 194 -13.67 0.69 43.82
N THR A 195 -14.11 1.92 43.56
CA THR A 195 -13.66 2.91 42.60
C THR A 195 -12.19 3.29 42.80
N ASP A 196 -11.40 3.39 41.73
CA ASP A 196 -10.57 4.59 41.55
C ASP A 196 -10.07 4.82 40.11
N THR A 197 -9.78 6.09 39.89
CA THR A 197 -9.50 6.84 38.69
C THR A 197 -8.12 6.58 38.09
N ILE A 198 -8.03 6.23 36.80
CA ILE A 198 -6.86 6.49 35.92
C ILE A 198 -7.41 6.82 34.52
N ARG A 199 -7.61 8.10 34.18
CA ARG A 199 -6.62 9.00 33.54
C ARG A 199 -6.00 8.41 32.25
N GLY A 200 -6.67 8.69 31.12
CA GLY A 200 -6.09 8.97 29.80
C GLY A 200 -5.01 8.03 29.26
N SER A 201 -5.43 7.01 28.49
CA SER A 201 -4.61 6.52 27.37
C SER A 201 -4.83 7.45 26.17
N GLY A 202 -4.07 8.55 26.12
CA GLY A 202 -3.91 9.29 24.88
C GLY A 202 -3.31 8.35 23.85
N SER A 203 -4.03 8.14 22.73
CA SER A 203 -3.50 7.46 21.57
C SER A 203 -2.13 8.07 21.20
N PRO A 204 -1.13 7.27 20.80
CA PRO A 204 0.19 7.78 20.37
C PRO A 204 0.11 8.67 19.13
N TRP A 205 -1.06 8.66 18.48
CA TRP A 205 -1.33 9.25 17.18
C TRP A 205 -2.13 10.55 17.36
N GLY A 206 -1.50 11.54 17.99
CA GLY A 206 -2.06 12.88 18.06
C GLY A 206 -1.92 13.57 16.71
N GLY A 207 -2.95 13.50 15.85
CA GLY A 207 -3.09 14.42 14.71
C GLY A 207 -3.42 13.81 13.34
N LEU A 208 -3.63 12.50 13.23
CA LEU A 208 -4.10 11.89 11.98
C LEU A 208 -5.62 11.76 11.97
N SER A 209 -6.23 11.77 10.78
CA SER A 209 -7.65 11.43 10.70
C SER A 209 -7.82 9.95 11.12
N PRO A 210 -8.88 9.59 11.86
CA PRO A 210 -9.11 8.21 12.31
C PRO A 210 -9.09 7.17 11.17
N THR A 211 -9.35 7.61 9.93
CA THR A 211 -9.30 6.78 8.72
C THR A 211 -7.87 6.41 8.32
N ALA A 212 -6.90 7.33 8.46
CA ALA A 212 -5.50 7.10 8.11
C ALA A 212 -4.80 6.17 9.11
N GLU A 213 -5.11 6.29 10.40
CA GLU A 213 -4.59 5.39 11.44
C GLU A 213 -5.10 3.95 11.25
N ASN A 214 -6.39 3.78 11.00
CA ASN A 214 -6.99 2.46 10.77
C ASN A 214 -6.46 1.81 9.48
N MET A 215 -6.16 2.60 8.45
CA MET A 215 -5.56 2.14 7.20
C MET A 215 -4.15 1.55 7.41
N LEU A 216 -3.32 2.21 8.22
CA LEU A 216 -1.96 1.76 8.54
C LEU A 216 -1.96 0.53 9.46
N ALA A 217 -2.89 0.48 10.42
CA ALA A 217 -3.04 -0.67 11.30
C ALA A 217 -3.54 -1.94 10.55
N ALA A 218 -4.42 -1.78 9.56
CA ALA A 218 -4.95 -2.90 8.77
C ALA A 218 -3.91 -3.49 7.81
N LEU A 219 -3.05 -2.67 7.21
CA LEU A 219 -1.97 -3.10 6.32
C LEU A 219 -0.76 -3.70 7.07
N TRP A 220 -0.69 -3.49 8.39
CA TRP A 220 0.36 -4.04 9.26
C TRP A 220 0.05 -5.44 9.80
N ARG A 221 -1.24 -5.82 9.90
CA ARG A 221 -1.67 -7.12 10.45
C ARG A 221 -1.63 -8.30 9.47
N VAL A 222 -1.15 -8.10 8.24
CA VAL A 222 -0.98 -9.11 7.17
C VAL A 222 0.43 -9.05 6.57
#